data_AF-A0A7R9G3F2-F1
#
_entry.id   AF-A0A7R9G3F2-F1
#
_cell.length_a   1.000
_cell.length_b   1.000
_cell.length_c   1.000
_cell.angle_alpha   90.00
_cell.angle_beta   90.00
_cell.angle_gamma   90.00
#
_symmetry.space_group_name_H-M   'P 1'
#
loop_
_entity.id
_entity.type
_entity.pdbx_description
1 polymer ?
#
loop_
_entity_poly.entity_id
_entity_poly.type
_entity_poly.pdbx_seq_one_letter_code
_entity_poly.pdbx_strand_id
1 'polypeptide(L)'
;MGTCATEYNLKQVEKLHSQTWQEIVPMVPLKAGYKETRHHYFPTLKSDKVWTHVRLNLYPDGGIARLRLFGEAILDHTLLNSSQVGENTNTEDNDGFMEMYDKEEPQNESSGFVDLAIAVNLTRPTTLIQPPMRAPGFRKRRFSPQKPCGMILDLVSMVNGGVCEDYSNAHYGHPRNIIRPNEGVGMSDGWETARRLDRPPIIQVSPEGFLQLPGFEWAVFRLGAPGVIHRIEVDTKHFKGNYPDTVRLEGKLGLQAKWINLLSKTKLSMDKLHVYKELDNKGPFSHVRVIIAPDGGIGRLRIWGSVFTNQLV
;
A
#
# COMPACT_ATOMS: atom_id res chain seq x y z
N MET A 1 -29.30 -13.33 -11.46
CA MET A 1 -30.23 -13.57 -10.33
C MET A 1 -29.66 -12.90 -9.09
N GLY A 2 -30.52 -12.35 -8.22
CA GLY A 2 -30.09 -11.82 -6.92
C GLY A 2 -30.24 -12.88 -5.82
N THR A 3 -29.53 -12.69 -4.71
CA THR A 3 -29.64 -13.51 -3.49
C THR A 3 -29.99 -12.60 -2.30
N CYS A 4 -30.62 -13.16 -1.27
CA CYS A 4 -30.86 -12.47 0.00
C CYS A 4 -29.94 -13.03 1.10
N ALA A 5 -29.79 -12.29 2.20
CA ALA A 5 -29.03 -12.74 3.35
C ALA A 5 -29.67 -13.98 3.97
N THR A 6 -28.85 -14.98 4.30
CA THR A 6 -29.31 -16.17 5.04
C THR A 6 -29.59 -15.83 6.51
N GLU A 7 -30.32 -16.68 7.22
CA GLU A 7 -30.53 -16.52 8.67
C GLU A 7 -29.20 -16.49 9.44
N TYR A 8 -28.19 -17.25 8.99
CA TYR A 8 -26.84 -17.19 9.53
C TYR A 8 -26.21 -15.80 9.34
N ASN A 9 -26.31 -15.21 8.15
CA ASN A 9 -25.78 -13.87 7.89
C ASN A 9 -26.46 -12.82 8.77
N LEU A 10 -27.79 -12.90 8.93
CA LEU A 10 -28.54 -12.00 9.80
C LEU A 10 -28.07 -12.09 11.27
N LYS A 11 -27.85 -13.30 11.79
CA LYS A 11 -27.31 -13.53 13.14
C LYS A 11 -25.89 -12.98 13.33
N GLN A 12 -25.04 -13.04 12.31
CA GLN A 12 -23.69 -12.44 12.39
C GLN A 12 -23.75 -10.91 12.40
N VAL A 13 -24.61 -10.31 11.56
CA VAL A 13 -24.78 -8.85 11.50
C VAL A 13 -25.38 -8.29 12.80
N GLU A 14 -26.25 -9.04 13.47
CA GLU A 14 -26.84 -8.61 14.75
C GLU A 14 -25.77 -8.40 15.85
N LYS A 15 -24.72 -9.22 15.87
CA LYS A 15 -23.58 -9.09 16.80
C LYS A 15 -22.79 -7.79 16.62
N LEU A 16 -22.90 -7.14 15.46
CA LEU A 16 -22.25 -5.84 15.21
C LEU A 16 -22.98 -4.68 15.90
N HIS A 17 -24.17 -4.91 16.45
CA HIS A 17 -25.01 -3.90 17.11
C HIS A 17 -25.17 -2.63 16.26
N SER A 18 -25.37 -2.81 14.94
CA SER A 18 -25.33 -1.69 13.99
C SER A 18 -26.44 -0.66 14.15
N GLN A 19 -27.49 -0.97 14.92
CA GLN A 19 -28.63 -0.09 15.14
C GLN A 19 -28.25 1.25 15.78
N THR A 20 -27.16 1.28 16.56
CA THR A 20 -26.67 2.46 17.27
C THR A 20 -25.47 3.12 16.59
N TRP A 21 -25.07 2.67 15.40
CA TRP A 21 -23.92 3.21 14.70
C TRP A 21 -24.13 4.67 14.31
N GLN A 22 -23.07 5.46 14.47
CA GLN A 22 -23.06 6.87 14.09
C GLN A 22 -23.23 7.01 12.57
N GLU A 23 -24.14 7.90 12.17
CA GLU A 23 -24.32 8.28 10.78
C GLU A 23 -23.16 9.18 10.33
N ILE A 24 -22.46 8.78 9.27
CA ILE A 24 -21.38 9.57 8.68
C ILE A 24 -21.86 10.37 7.46
N VAL A 25 -22.82 9.84 6.70
CA VAL A 25 -23.47 10.49 5.56
C VAL A 25 -24.97 10.54 5.88
N PRO A 26 -25.61 11.72 5.90
CA PRO A 26 -27.05 11.80 6.11
C PRO A 26 -27.82 11.09 4.99
N MET A 27 -29.06 10.70 5.25
CA MET A 27 -29.94 10.20 4.20
C MET A 27 -30.08 11.25 3.08
N VAL A 28 -29.68 10.89 1.86
CA VAL A 28 -29.74 11.76 0.69
C VAL A 28 -30.44 11.04 -0.48
N PRO A 29 -31.39 11.68 -1.17
CA PRO A 29 -31.99 11.11 -2.37
C PRO A 29 -30.95 10.98 -3.49
N LEU A 30 -30.83 9.76 -4.03
CA LEU A 30 -30.00 9.48 -5.21
C LEU A 30 -30.80 9.68 -6.50
N LYS A 31 -30.10 10.05 -7.57
CA LYS A 31 -30.64 10.22 -8.92
C LYS A 31 -30.51 8.93 -9.73
N ALA A 32 -31.34 8.83 -10.77
CA ALA A 32 -31.36 7.69 -11.68
C ALA A 32 -30.01 7.48 -12.42
N GLY A 33 -29.83 6.28 -12.98
CA GLY A 33 -28.59 5.83 -13.60
C GLY A 33 -28.21 6.46 -14.94
N TYR A 34 -28.75 7.63 -15.30
CA TYR A 34 -28.39 8.32 -16.54
C TYR A 34 -26.94 8.83 -16.49
N LYS A 35 -26.29 8.94 -17.64
CA LYS A 35 -24.86 9.26 -17.75
C LYS A 35 -24.49 10.54 -16.96
N GLU A 36 -25.38 11.52 -16.94
CA GLU A 36 -25.22 12.84 -16.33
C GLU A 36 -25.48 12.84 -14.82
N THR A 37 -26.21 11.85 -14.30
CA THR A 37 -26.72 11.86 -12.92
C THR A 37 -26.34 10.64 -12.09
N ARG A 38 -25.78 9.59 -12.70
CA ARG A 38 -25.45 8.31 -12.05
C ARG A 38 -24.35 8.38 -10.99
N HIS A 39 -23.51 9.43 -10.99
CA HIS A 39 -22.42 9.59 -10.04
C HIS A 39 -22.81 10.55 -8.92
N HIS A 40 -22.68 10.08 -7.68
CA HIS A 40 -22.97 10.84 -6.47
C HIS A 40 -21.70 10.95 -5.65
N TYR A 41 -21.28 12.17 -5.33
CA TYR A 41 -20.07 12.46 -4.58
C TYR A 41 -20.42 13.20 -3.29
N PHE A 42 -19.87 12.74 -2.17
CA PHE A 42 -20.10 13.31 -0.84
C PHE A 42 -18.75 13.76 -0.24
N PRO A 43 -18.26 14.97 -0.56
CA PRO A 43 -16.89 15.39 -0.24
C PRO A 43 -16.68 15.88 1.20
N THR A 44 -17.74 16.18 1.95
CA THR A 44 -17.66 16.92 3.22
C THR A 44 -17.65 16.01 4.46
N LEU A 45 -17.33 14.74 4.30
CA LEU A 45 -17.31 13.74 5.38
C LEU A 45 -16.01 13.88 6.19
N LYS A 46 -15.86 14.98 6.93
CA LYS A 46 -14.77 15.10 7.90
C LYS A 46 -15.17 14.39 9.17
N SER A 47 -14.67 13.16 9.33
CA SER A 47 -14.71 12.43 10.59
C SER A 47 -13.34 12.47 11.24
N ASP A 48 -13.29 12.90 12.50
CA ASP A 48 -12.06 12.84 13.31
C ASP A 48 -11.86 11.45 13.97
N LYS A 49 -12.80 10.52 13.76
CA LYS A 49 -12.76 9.14 14.28
C LYS A 49 -12.21 8.16 13.25
N VAL A 50 -11.58 7.10 13.74
CA VAL A 50 -11.15 5.92 12.97
C VAL A 50 -12.29 4.91 12.93
N TRP A 51 -12.55 4.34 11.76
CA TRP A 51 -13.63 3.37 11.53
C TRP A 51 -13.04 2.07 10.98
N THR A 52 -13.58 0.94 11.44
CA THR A 52 -13.24 -0.40 10.91
C THR A 52 -14.37 -0.99 10.08
N HIS A 53 -15.60 -0.50 10.25
CA HIS A 53 -16.79 -0.99 9.57
C HIS A 53 -17.62 0.18 9.05
N VAL A 54 -18.35 -0.06 7.96
CA VAL A 54 -19.35 0.86 7.42
C VAL A 54 -20.62 0.09 7.11
N ARG A 55 -21.77 0.74 7.28
CA ARG A 55 -23.07 0.20 6.87
C ARG A 55 -23.64 1.09 5.78
N LEU A 56 -24.03 0.47 4.66
CA LEU A 56 -24.80 1.12 3.61
C LEU A 56 -26.28 0.83 3.83
N ASN A 57 -27.09 1.88 3.92
CA ASN A 57 -28.54 1.75 4.01
C ASN A 57 -29.19 2.22 2.70
N LEU A 58 -30.14 1.44 2.17
CA LEU A 58 -30.99 1.82 1.03
C LEU A 58 -32.44 1.92 1.53
N TYR A 59 -33.18 2.93 1.06
CA TYR A 59 -34.54 3.20 1.51
C TYR A 59 -35.48 3.50 0.33
N PRO A 60 -36.67 2.86 0.25
CA PRO A 60 -37.03 1.60 0.91
C PRO A 60 -36.28 0.40 0.31
N ASP A 61 -35.90 0.50 -0.96
CA ASP A 61 -35.19 -0.51 -1.74
C ASP A 61 -34.57 0.12 -3.01
N GLY A 62 -33.86 -0.66 -3.80
CA GLY A 62 -33.25 -0.20 -5.06
C GLY A 62 -31.95 -0.91 -5.39
N GLY A 63 -31.21 -0.37 -6.36
CA GLY A 63 -29.93 -0.92 -6.81
C GLY A 63 -28.82 0.12 -6.81
N ILE A 64 -27.67 -0.23 -6.23
CA ILE A 64 -26.43 0.54 -6.33
C ILE A 64 -25.42 -0.30 -7.11
N ALA A 65 -24.92 0.23 -8.22
CA ALA A 65 -23.96 -0.49 -9.04
C ALA A 65 -22.60 -0.61 -8.34
N ARG A 66 -22.11 0.46 -7.72
CA ARG A 66 -20.80 0.50 -7.05
C ARG A 66 -20.84 1.45 -5.86
N LEU A 67 -20.22 1.03 -4.76
CA LEU A 67 -19.88 1.86 -3.62
C LEU A 67 -18.37 2.07 -3.60
N ARG A 68 -17.91 3.30 -3.38
CA ARG A 68 -16.49 3.62 -3.17
C ARG A 68 -16.36 4.51 -1.95
N LEU A 69 -15.53 4.09 -0.99
CA LEU A 69 -15.18 4.86 0.19
C LEU A 69 -13.70 5.24 0.12
N PHE A 70 -13.37 6.46 0.54
CA PHE A 70 -12.06 7.08 0.35
C PHE A 70 -11.54 7.80 1.61
N GLY A 71 -10.25 8.13 1.59
CA GLY A 71 -9.41 8.73 2.67
C GLY A 71 -8.03 8.03 2.86
N GLU A 72 -7.53 7.85 4.09
CA GLU A 72 -6.25 7.29 4.58
C GLU A 72 -6.33 6.08 5.56
N ALA A 73 -5.72 4.94 5.18
CA ALA A 73 -5.61 3.77 6.04
C ALA A 73 -4.55 4.01 7.12
N ILE A 74 -4.81 3.56 8.34
CA ILE A 74 -3.91 3.74 9.49
C ILE A 74 -3.36 2.38 9.89
N LEU A 75 -2.04 2.31 10.07
CA LEU A 75 -1.39 1.11 10.59
C LEU A 75 -1.93 0.81 12.00
N ASP A 76 -2.47 -0.39 12.19
CA ASP A 76 -2.92 -0.82 13.52
C ASP A 76 -1.72 -1.15 14.40
N HIS A 77 -1.38 -0.20 15.28
CA HIS A 77 -0.27 -0.36 16.22
C HIS A 77 -0.52 -1.44 17.29
N THR A 78 -1.76 -1.91 17.50
CA THR A 78 -2.03 -2.99 18.45
C THR A 78 -1.43 -4.32 17.98
N LEU A 79 -1.37 -4.53 16.65
CA LEU A 79 -0.69 -5.69 16.03
C LEU A 79 0.83 -5.66 16.22
N LEU A 80 1.41 -4.50 16.56
CA LEU A 80 2.86 -4.38 16.80
C LEU A 80 3.26 -4.88 18.20
N ASN A 81 2.33 -4.88 19.17
CA ASN A 81 2.60 -5.25 20.56
C ASN A 81 2.42 -6.75 20.84
N SER A 82 1.63 -7.47 20.04
CA SER A 82 1.39 -8.91 20.21
C SER A 82 2.64 -9.77 19.96
N SER A 83 3.63 -9.24 19.23
CA SER A 83 4.86 -9.94 18.87
C SER A 83 5.96 -9.89 19.96
N GLN A 84 5.75 -9.12 21.04
CA GLN A 84 6.73 -9.00 22.14
C GLN A 84 6.45 -9.92 23.35
N VAL A 85 5.39 -10.73 23.30
CA VAL A 85 4.99 -11.59 24.45
C VAL A 85 5.63 -12.99 24.41
N GLY A 86 6.55 -13.26 23.47
CA GLY A 86 7.11 -14.61 23.25
C GLY A 86 8.54 -14.88 23.74
N GLU A 87 9.27 -13.91 24.28
CA GLU A 87 10.64 -14.14 24.77
C GLU A 87 10.67 -14.19 26.30
N ASN A 88 10.22 -15.31 26.89
CA ASN A 88 10.60 -15.74 28.23
C ASN A 88 10.18 -17.19 28.49
N THR A 89 10.78 -18.14 27.77
CA THR A 89 11.00 -19.50 28.30
C THR A 89 12.31 -20.04 27.74
N ASN A 90 13.29 -20.21 28.63
CA ASN A 90 14.46 -21.05 28.41
C ASN A 90 14.01 -22.49 28.17
N THR A 91 14.32 -23.06 27.00
CA THR A 91 14.70 -24.46 26.84
C THR A 91 15.48 -24.61 25.53
N GLU A 92 16.63 -25.25 25.64
CA GLU A 92 17.50 -25.70 24.56
C GLU A 92 16.78 -26.72 23.66
N ASP A 93 17.27 -26.86 22.43
CA ASP A 93 16.97 -27.88 21.42
C ASP A 93 15.59 -27.86 20.72
N ASN A 94 15.52 -27.27 19.52
CA ASN A 94 15.40 -28.05 18.27
C ASN A 94 15.19 -27.16 17.03
N ASP A 95 15.80 -27.61 15.95
CA ASP A 95 15.60 -27.17 14.57
C ASP A 95 14.13 -27.32 14.15
N GLY A 96 13.52 -26.26 13.62
CA GLY A 96 12.15 -26.31 13.11
C GLY A 96 11.48 -24.95 12.94
N PHE A 97 11.96 -24.12 12.01
CA PHE A 97 11.24 -22.92 11.55
C PHE A 97 10.81 -23.08 10.09
N MET A 98 9.78 -23.90 9.89
CA MET A 98 8.91 -23.94 8.72
C MET A 98 7.60 -24.60 9.16
N GLU A 99 6.49 -24.19 8.54
CA GLU A 99 5.09 -24.61 8.78
C GLU A 99 4.26 -23.76 9.77
N MET A 100 3.83 -22.57 9.31
CA MET A 100 2.56 -21.98 9.75
C MET A 100 1.78 -21.31 8.60
N TYR A 101 1.90 -21.84 7.38
CA TYR A 101 0.97 -21.56 6.28
C TYR A 101 0.78 -22.82 5.44
N ASP A 102 0.25 -23.87 6.06
CA ASP A 102 -0.46 -24.93 5.34
C ASP A 102 -1.54 -25.49 6.26
N LYS A 103 -2.75 -24.91 6.16
CA LYS A 103 -3.98 -25.61 6.48
C LYS A 103 -4.90 -25.43 5.28
N GLU A 104 -5.14 -26.56 4.62
CA GLU A 104 -6.03 -26.75 3.50
C GLU A 104 -7.33 -25.93 3.67
N GLU A 105 -7.62 -25.05 2.72
CA GLU A 105 -8.95 -24.49 2.55
C GLU A 105 -9.91 -25.61 2.11
N PRO A 106 -11.09 -25.76 2.75
CA PRO A 106 -12.10 -26.64 2.20
C PRO A 106 -12.59 -26.06 0.89
N GLN A 107 -12.44 -26.83 -0.20
CA GLN A 107 -13.06 -26.55 -1.47
C GLN A 107 -14.58 -26.43 -1.27
N ASN A 108 -15.08 -25.20 -1.31
CA ASN A 108 -16.50 -24.97 -1.48
C ASN A 108 -16.74 -23.84 -2.48
N GLU A 109 -17.58 -24.16 -3.45
CA GLU A 109 -17.80 -23.46 -4.69
C GLU A 109 -18.36 -22.04 -4.50
N SER A 110 -17.87 -21.12 -5.32
CA SER A 110 -18.50 -19.87 -5.74
C SER A 110 -19.33 -19.11 -4.68
N SER A 111 -18.66 -18.32 -3.84
CA SER A 111 -19.27 -17.11 -3.32
C SER A 111 -18.27 -15.96 -3.42
N GLY A 112 -18.46 -15.12 -4.45
CA GLY A 112 -17.69 -13.91 -4.65
C GLY A 112 -18.02 -12.88 -3.58
N PHE A 113 -17.35 -12.97 -2.43
CA PHE A 113 -17.24 -11.88 -1.47
C PHE A 113 -15.89 -11.22 -1.69
N VAL A 114 -15.89 -10.06 -2.36
CA VAL A 114 -14.73 -9.17 -2.38
C VAL A 114 -14.91 -8.18 -1.25
N ASP A 115 -14.62 -8.61 -0.02
CA ASP A 115 -14.48 -7.68 1.10
C ASP A 115 -13.13 -6.98 0.97
N LEU A 116 -13.15 -5.79 0.39
CA LEU A 116 -12.06 -4.85 0.50
C LEU A 116 -12.61 -3.53 1.06
N ALA A 117 -12.95 -3.55 2.34
CA ALA A 117 -13.18 -2.34 3.11
C ALA A 117 -11.82 -1.72 3.46
N ILE A 118 -11.26 -0.94 2.54
CA ILE A 118 -10.25 0.04 2.92
C ILE A 118 -11.03 1.19 3.54
N ALA A 119 -10.94 1.33 4.86
CA ALA A 119 -11.39 2.51 5.57
C ALA A 119 -10.24 3.50 5.60
N VAL A 120 -10.57 4.74 5.34
CA VAL A 120 -9.58 5.69 4.89
C VAL A 120 -10.02 7.07 5.43
N ASN A 121 -9.20 7.75 6.26
CA ASN A 121 -9.39 9.08 6.89
C ASN A 121 -8.85 10.28 6.04
N LEU A 122 -9.47 11.46 6.10
CA LEU A 122 -8.88 12.71 5.63
C LEU A 122 -8.72 13.66 6.82
N THR A 123 -7.56 13.67 7.49
CA THR A 123 -7.25 14.76 8.43
C THR A 123 -5.79 15.24 8.41
N ARG A 124 -5.71 16.54 8.11
CA ARG A 124 -4.68 17.58 8.26
C ARG A 124 -3.39 17.50 7.44
N PRO A 125 -3.02 18.62 6.77
CA PRO A 125 -1.70 18.78 6.20
C PRO A 125 -0.69 18.72 7.35
N THR A 126 0.45 18.10 7.09
CA THR A 126 1.71 18.26 7.81
C THR A 126 1.73 19.67 8.39
N THR A 127 1.47 19.80 9.69
CA THR A 127 1.61 21.11 10.32
C THR A 127 3.08 21.41 10.17
N LEU A 128 3.36 22.44 9.38
CA LEU A 128 4.66 23.07 9.31
C LEU A 128 5.16 23.19 10.74
N ILE A 129 6.17 22.41 11.09
CA ILE A 129 7.02 22.76 12.22
C ILE A 129 7.73 24.01 11.73
N GLN A 130 7.09 25.17 11.90
CA GLN A 130 7.83 26.40 11.98
C GLN A 130 8.84 26.19 13.11
N PRO A 131 10.14 26.46 12.88
CA PRO A 131 11.10 26.38 13.96
C PRO A 131 10.59 27.30 15.08
N PRO A 132 10.48 26.81 16.32
CA PRO A 132 9.99 27.64 17.42
C PRO A 132 10.91 28.87 17.50
N MET A 133 10.29 30.05 17.59
CA MET A 133 11.00 31.26 17.96
C MET A 133 11.85 30.96 19.18
N ARG A 134 13.14 31.32 19.11
CA ARG A 134 14.16 31.03 20.12
C ARG A 134 13.72 31.57 21.49
N ALA A 135 13.17 30.70 22.33
CA ALA A 135 13.22 30.88 23.77
C ALA A 135 14.63 30.46 24.24
N PRO A 136 15.37 31.30 24.98
CA PRO A 136 16.69 30.94 25.47
C PRO A 136 16.54 29.91 26.59
N GLY A 137 17.08 28.69 26.40
CA GLY A 137 17.27 27.75 27.52
C GLY A 137 17.02 26.26 27.24
N PHE A 138 16.48 25.85 26.10
CA PHE A 138 16.23 24.42 25.84
C PHE A 138 17.46 23.70 25.28
N ARG A 139 18.05 22.79 26.08
CA ARG A 139 19.01 21.78 25.60
C ARG A 139 18.38 21.02 24.43
N LYS A 140 19.12 20.87 23.32
CA LYS A 140 18.73 20.01 22.19
C LYS A 140 18.33 18.64 22.76
N ARG A 141 17.05 18.27 22.67
CA ARG A 141 16.65 16.86 22.82
C ARG A 141 17.37 16.12 21.69
N ARG A 142 18.44 15.40 22.04
CA ARG A 142 19.01 14.40 21.13
C ARG A 142 17.87 13.45 20.80
N PHE A 143 17.61 13.21 19.52
CA PHE A 143 16.90 12.02 19.10
C PHE A 143 17.68 10.84 19.67
N SER A 144 17.20 10.25 20.75
CA SER A 144 17.62 8.91 21.13
C SER A 144 17.15 7.99 20.00
N PRO A 145 18.02 7.15 19.41
CA PRO A 145 17.59 6.18 18.42
C PRO A 145 16.54 5.29 19.08
N GLN A 146 15.28 5.50 18.73
CA GLN A 146 14.22 4.57 19.11
C GLN A 146 14.63 3.21 18.53
N LYS A 147 14.59 2.15 19.33
CA LYS A 147 14.87 0.81 18.84
C LYS A 147 13.71 0.41 17.90
N PRO A 148 13.98 -0.15 16.71
CA PRO A 148 12.90 -0.74 15.90
C PRO A 148 12.14 -1.78 16.74
N CYS A 149 10.82 -1.87 16.58
CA CYS A 149 9.99 -2.76 17.40
C CYS A 149 10.23 -4.27 17.15
N GLY A 150 11.06 -4.61 16.16
CA GLY A 150 11.40 -5.99 15.78
C GLY A 150 10.45 -6.59 14.74
N MET A 151 9.21 -6.07 14.63
CA MET A 151 8.26 -6.55 13.63
C MET A 151 8.64 -6.12 12.21
N ILE A 152 8.65 -7.08 11.29
CA ILE A 152 8.87 -6.87 9.86
C ILE A 152 7.50 -6.79 9.19
N LEU A 153 7.24 -5.70 8.47
CA LEU A 153 6.00 -5.52 7.71
C LEU A 153 6.26 -4.94 6.33
N ASP A 154 5.33 -5.16 5.40
CA ASP A 154 5.36 -4.49 4.10
C ASP A 154 4.97 -3.02 4.27
N LEU A 155 5.97 -2.15 4.38
CA LEU A 155 5.84 -0.72 4.67
C LEU A 155 5.09 0.04 3.57
N VAL A 156 5.14 -0.44 2.32
CA VAL A 156 4.49 0.22 1.19
C VAL A 156 3.05 -0.30 0.95
N SER A 157 2.67 -1.39 1.63
CA SER A 157 1.35 -2.01 1.46
C SER A 157 0.22 -1.04 1.76
N MET A 158 -0.79 -1.03 0.89
CA MET A 158 -1.96 -0.18 1.05
C MET A 158 -2.73 -0.47 2.35
N VAL A 159 -2.77 -1.73 2.79
CA VAL A 159 -3.44 -2.09 4.06
C VAL A 159 -2.68 -1.60 5.29
N ASN A 160 -1.38 -1.35 5.15
CA ASN A 160 -0.54 -0.78 6.21
C ASN A 160 -0.51 0.76 6.17
N GLY A 161 -1.27 1.39 5.28
CA GLY A 161 -1.29 2.86 5.11
C GLY A 161 -0.40 3.39 3.99
N GLY A 162 0.19 2.52 3.15
CA GLY A 162 0.97 2.94 2.00
C GLY A 162 0.11 3.64 0.94
N VAL A 163 0.62 4.75 0.38
CA VAL A 163 -0.11 5.58 -0.58
C VAL A 163 0.77 5.92 -1.78
N CYS A 164 0.25 5.72 -2.99
CA CYS A 164 0.84 6.30 -4.20
C CYS A 164 0.54 7.81 -4.23
N GLU A 165 1.57 8.64 -4.06
CA GLU A 165 1.42 10.10 -4.03
C GLU A 165 1.49 10.72 -5.42
N ASP A 166 2.41 10.24 -6.26
CA ASP A 166 2.66 10.82 -7.58
C ASP A 166 3.30 9.80 -8.53
N TYR A 167 3.22 10.06 -9.84
CA TYR A 167 3.76 9.19 -10.89
C TYR A 167 3.92 9.92 -12.22
N SER A 168 4.84 9.44 -13.07
CA SER A 168 5.09 10.04 -14.38
C SER A 168 4.06 9.65 -15.45
N ASN A 169 3.62 8.40 -15.45
CA ASN A 169 2.72 7.85 -16.47
C ASN A 169 1.89 6.69 -15.90
N ALA A 170 0.63 6.55 -16.34
CA ALA A 170 -0.24 5.43 -16.00
C ALA A 170 -1.10 5.07 -17.23
N HIS A 171 -0.49 4.44 -18.22
CA HIS A 171 -1.14 4.09 -19.49
C HIS A 171 -2.13 2.93 -19.32
N TYR A 172 -1.72 1.88 -18.59
CA TYR A 172 -2.57 0.75 -18.26
C TYR A 172 -2.40 0.37 -16.78
N GLY A 173 -3.52 0.23 -16.07
CA GLY A 173 -3.49 0.18 -14.60
C GLY A 173 -3.04 1.51 -13.97
N HIS A 174 -2.77 1.51 -12.67
CA HIS A 174 -2.33 2.69 -11.92
C HIS A 174 -1.27 2.26 -10.90
N PRO A 175 -0.24 3.07 -10.60
CA PRO A 175 0.77 2.70 -9.61
C PRO A 175 0.23 2.35 -8.21
N ARG A 176 -0.96 2.80 -7.80
CA ARG A 176 -1.61 2.34 -6.56
C ARG A 176 -1.90 0.83 -6.54
N ASN A 177 -1.99 0.19 -7.70
CA ASN A 177 -2.32 -1.22 -7.80
C ASN A 177 -1.15 -2.11 -7.36
N ILE A 178 0.10 -1.67 -7.58
CA ILE A 178 1.28 -2.49 -7.27
C ILE A 178 1.51 -2.65 -5.75
N ILE A 179 0.81 -1.85 -4.93
CA ILE A 179 0.87 -1.91 -3.46
C ILE A 179 -0.36 -2.60 -2.83
N ARG A 180 -1.26 -3.18 -3.64
CA ARG A 180 -2.37 -4.00 -3.13
C ARG A 180 -1.84 -5.26 -2.43
N PRO A 181 -2.51 -5.81 -1.40
CA PRO A 181 -2.01 -6.97 -0.65
C PRO A 181 -1.99 -8.27 -1.47
N ASN A 182 -3.01 -8.51 -2.28
CA ASN A 182 -3.16 -9.76 -3.03
C ASN A 182 -2.26 -9.79 -4.27
N GLU A 183 -1.97 -10.98 -4.78
CA GLU A 183 -1.31 -11.13 -6.09
C GLU A 183 -2.14 -10.48 -7.22
N GLY A 184 -1.48 -10.13 -8.32
CA GLY A 184 -2.17 -9.63 -9.51
C GLY A 184 -2.80 -10.77 -10.29
N VAL A 185 -4.06 -10.64 -10.68
CA VAL A 185 -4.74 -11.65 -11.51
C VAL A 185 -4.31 -11.52 -12.99
N GLY A 186 -3.87 -10.33 -13.39
CA GLY A 186 -3.33 -10.06 -14.72
C GLY A 186 -2.69 -8.68 -14.81
N MET A 187 -2.33 -8.26 -16.03
CA MET A 187 -1.66 -6.97 -16.27
C MET A 187 -2.47 -5.75 -15.82
N SER A 188 -3.80 -5.82 -15.90
CA SER A 188 -4.71 -4.72 -15.50
C SER A 188 -4.67 -4.43 -13.99
N ASP A 189 -4.27 -5.42 -13.20
CA ASP A 189 -4.06 -5.31 -11.78
C ASP A 189 -2.67 -4.78 -11.41
N GLY A 190 -1.80 -4.52 -12.38
CA GLY A 190 -0.49 -3.90 -12.18
C GLY A 190 -0.49 -2.41 -12.46
N TRP A 191 0.71 -1.91 -12.76
CA TRP A 191 0.97 -0.59 -13.30
C TRP A 191 1.83 -0.73 -14.54
N GLU A 192 1.41 -0.13 -15.64
CA GLU A 192 2.13 -0.09 -16.90
C GLU A 192 2.14 1.33 -17.47
N THR A 193 3.30 1.70 -18.03
CA THR A 193 3.50 2.98 -18.69
C THR A 193 3.46 2.84 -20.20
N ALA A 194 3.13 3.94 -20.88
CA ALA A 194 3.17 3.98 -22.34
C ALA A 194 4.60 3.71 -22.84
N ARG A 195 4.72 3.05 -23.99
CA ARG A 195 5.98 2.98 -24.73
C ARG A 195 6.43 4.41 -25.03
N ARG A 196 7.70 4.71 -24.74
CA ARG A 196 8.22 6.06 -25.01
C ARG A 196 8.33 6.33 -26.50
N LEU A 197 8.02 7.56 -26.90
CA LEU A 197 8.04 8.00 -28.30
C LEU A 197 9.46 8.30 -28.81
N ASP A 198 10.43 8.52 -27.91
CA ASP A 198 11.84 8.78 -28.23
C ASP A 198 12.66 7.48 -28.42
N ARG A 199 11.98 6.34 -28.64
CA ARG A 199 12.62 5.06 -28.92
C ARG A 199 13.28 5.08 -30.32
N PRO A 200 14.59 4.77 -30.44
CA PRO A 200 15.25 4.63 -31.73
C PRO A 200 14.72 3.42 -32.50
N PRO A 201 14.80 3.43 -33.85
CA PRO A 201 14.33 2.33 -34.68
C PRO A 201 15.12 1.03 -34.46
N ILE A 202 16.38 1.14 -34.02
CA ILE A 202 17.25 0.02 -33.69
C ILE A 202 17.63 0.15 -32.22
N ILE A 203 17.26 -0.87 -31.44
CA ILE A 203 17.54 -0.93 -30.01
C ILE A 203 18.90 -1.58 -29.82
N GLN A 204 19.79 -0.86 -29.16
CA GLN A 204 21.10 -1.38 -28.79
C GLN A 204 21.08 -1.92 -27.35
N VAL A 205 21.89 -2.94 -27.10
CA VAL A 205 22.08 -3.52 -25.77
C VAL A 205 23.53 -3.24 -25.35
N SER A 206 23.73 -2.77 -24.13
CA SER A 206 25.08 -2.57 -23.58
C SER A 206 25.78 -3.91 -23.35
N PRO A 207 27.12 -3.93 -23.24
CA PRO A 207 27.86 -5.16 -22.90
C PRO A 207 27.38 -5.83 -21.60
N GLU A 208 26.87 -5.04 -20.66
CA GLU A 208 26.30 -5.49 -19.38
C GLU A 208 24.86 -6.02 -19.51
N GLY A 209 24.29 -5.99 -20.72
CA GLY A 209 22.97 -6.52 -21.03
C GLY A 209 21.82 -5.52 -20.84
N PHE A 210 22.07 -4.22 -20.65
CA PHE A 210 21.01 -3.22 -20.49
C PHE A 210 20.55 -2.66 -21.83
N LEU A 211 19.24 -2.38 -21.98
CA LEU A 211 18.76 -1.61 -23.13
C LEU A 211 19.30 -0.18 -23.07
N GLN A 212 19.89 0.26 -24.18
CA GLN A 212 20.34 1.64 -24.36
C GLN A 212 19.21 2.49 -24.92
N LEU A 213 18.26 2.82 -24.05
CA LEU A 213 17.10 3.65 -24.38
C LEU A 213 17.06 4.87 -23.47
N PRO A 214 16.73 6.06 -24.00
CA PRO A 214 16.64 7.27 -23.18
C PRO A 214 15.43 7.22 -22.25
N GLY A 215 15.55 7.96 -21.15
CA GLY A 215 14.44 8.19 -20.22
C GLY A 215 14.17 7.06 -19.23
N PHE A 216 13.19 7.33 -18.38
CA PHE A 216 12.68 6.43 -17.36
C PHE A 216 11.30 6.92 -16.93
N GLU A 217 10.53 6.02 -16.33
CA GLU A 217 9.26 6.33 -15.69
C GLU A 217 9.39 6.09 -14.19
N TRP A 218 8.53 6.74 -13.39
CA TRP A 218 8.65 6.69 -11.94
C TRP A 218 7.29 6.79 -11.24
N ALA A 219 7.24 6.24 -10.03
CA ALA A 219 6.14 6.42 -9.09
C ALA A 219 6.68 6.63 -7.67
N VAL A 220 6.05 7.53 -6.93
CA VAL A 220 6.40 7.88 -5.54
C VAL A 220 5.34 7.34 -4.61
N PHE A 221 5.78 6.65 -3.57
CA PHE A 221 4.93 6.12 -2.53
C PHE A 221 5.34 6.66 -1.17
N ARG A 222 4.37 7.11 -0.39
CA ARG A 222 4.51 7.28 1.05
C ARG A 222 4.28 5.93 1.72
N LEU A 223 5.21 5.56 2.60
CA LEU A 223 5.10 4.36 3.41
C LEU A 223 4.04 4.56 4.50
N GLY A 224 3.38 3.47 4.89
CA GLY A 224 2.37 3.50 5.95
C GLY A 224 2.93 3.90 7.31
N ALA A 225 4.20 3.60 7.55
CA ALA A 225 4.97 4.12 8.66
C ALA A 225 6.44 4.30 8.25
N PRO A 226 7.15 5.31 8.80
CA PRO A 226 8.58 5.42 8.63
C PRO A 226 9.32 4.20 9.22
N GLY A 227 10.27 3.64 8.48
CA GLY A 227 10.93 2.41 8.88
C GLY A 227 12.25 2.13 8.16
N VAL A 228 12.98 1.16 8.69
CA VAL A 228 14.24 0.63 8.12
C VAL A 228 13.88 -0.48 7.13
N ILE A 229 14.34 -0.37 5.89
CA ILE A 229 13.99 -1.32 4.81
C ILE A 229 14.98 -2.49 4.77
N HIS A 230 14.48 -3.72 4.89
CA HIS A 230 15.30 -4.94 4.94
C HIS A 230 15.25 -5.74 3.64
N ARG A 231 14.12 -5.69 2.91
CA ARG A 231 13.94 -6.44 1.67
C ARG A 231 12.98 -5.72 0.74
N ILE A 232 13.33 -5.65 -0.53
CA ILE A 232 12.48 -5.11 -1.60
C ILE A 232 12.10 -6.26 -2.53
N GLU A 233 10.84 -6.31 -2.93
CA GLU A 233 10.37 -7.24 -3.95
C GLU A 233 9.72 -6.48 -5.10
N VAL A 234 10.13 -6.80 -6.32
CA VAL A 234 9.56 -6.24 -7.56
C VAL A 234 9.05 -7.40 -8.39
N ASP A 235 7.75 -7.45 -8.60
CA ASP A 235 7.08 -8.52 -9.33
C ASP A 235 6.68 -8.05 -10.73
N THR A 236 7.11 -8.79 -11.76
CA THR A 236 6.73 -8.58 -13.16
C THR A 236 5.82 -9.69 -13.69
N LYS A 237 5.20 -10.49 -12.81
CA LYS A 237 4.16 -11.48 -13.19
C LYS A 237 3.16 -10.86 -14.16
N HIS A 238 2.81 -11.63 -15.19
CA HIS A 238 1.95 -11.26 -16.33
C HIS A 238 2.56 -10.30 -17.36
N PHE A 239 3.65 -9.60 -17.06
CA PHE A 239 4.33 -8.70 -18.01
C PHE A 239 5.39 -9.45 -18.82
N LYS A 240 4.95 -10.19 -19.85
CA LYS A 240 5.81 -11.10 -20.63
C LYS A 240 6.62 -10.41 -21.74
N GLY A 241 6.05 -9.38 -22.38
CA GLY A 241 6.69 -8.63 -23.48
C GLY A 241 6.90 -7.15 -23.20
N ASN A 242 6.41 -6.67 -22.07
CA ASN A 242 6.32 -5.26 -21.71
C ASN A 242 6.69 -5.00 -20.24
N TYR A 243 7.46 -5.89 -19.62
CA TYR A 243 8.16 -5.57 -18.37
C TYR A 243 9.27 -4.52 -18.65
N PRO A 244 9.65 -3.70 -17.66
CA PRO A 244 10.76 -2.78 -17.82
C PRO A 244 12.08 -3.52 -17.92
N ASP A 245 13.05 -2.91 -18.61
CA ASP A 245 14.38 -3.49 -18.71
C ASP A 245 15.10 -3.52 -17.36
N THR A 246 14.99 -2.40 -16.64
CA THR A 246 15.64 -2.21 -15.34
C THR A 246 14.75 -1.49 -14.35
N VAL A 247 15.05 -1.69 -13.08
CA VAL A 247 14.48 -0.95 -11.96
C VAL A 247 15.59 -0.39 -11.08
N ARG A 248 15.31 0.75 -10.46
CA ARG A 248 16.06 1.26 -9.30
C ARG A 248 15.09 1.86 -8.29
N LEU A 249 15.47 1.86 -7.02
CA LEU A 249 14.66 2.46 -5.96
C LEU A 249 15.48 3.49 -5.20
N GLU A 250 14.79 4.55 -4.79
CA GLU A 250 15.33 5.59 -3.93
C GLU A 250 14.41 5.81 -2.75
N GLY A 251 14.96 6.25 -1.62
CA GLY A 251 14.21 6.54 -0.40
C GLY A 251 14.50 7.93 0.14
N LYS A 252 13.56 8.51 0.89
CA LYS A 252 13.79 9.71 1.71
C LYS A 252 13.01 9.71 3.03
N LEU A 253 13.50 10.47 4.01
CA LEU A 253 12.84 10.72 5.28
C LEU A 253 12.25 12.13 5.36
N GLY A 254 10.93 12.25 5.34
CA GLY A 254 10.23 13.54 5.29
C GLY A 254 10.23 14.16 3.88
N LEU A 255 9.43 15.22 3.73
CA LEU A 255 9.16 15.83 2.42
C LEU A 255 10.36 16.57 1.83
N GLN A 256 11.16 17.23 2.68
CA GLN A 256 12.27 18.11 2.27
C GLN A 256 13.63 17.39 2.16
N ALA A 257 13.72 16.12 2.53
CA ALA A 257 14.97 15.36 2.44
C ALA A 257 15.33 15.02 0.98
N LYS A 258 16.62 14.86 0.72
CA LYS A 258 17.13 14.37 -0.57
C LYS A 258 16.82 12.89 -0.74
N TRP A 259 16.60 12.49 -1.99
CA TRP A 259 16.50 11.08 -2.37
C TRP A 259 17.86 10.39 -2.23
N ILE A 260 17.86 9.22 -1.60
CA ILE A 260 19.04 8.36 -1.40
C ILE A 260 18.81 7.08 -2.20
N ASN A 261 19.83 6.61 -2.92
CA ASN A 261 19.73 5.34 -3.64
C ASN A 261 19.58 4.19 -2.63
N LEU A 262 18.54 3.38 -2.79
CA LEU A 262 18.24 2.20 -1.97
C LEU A 262 18.64 0.91 -2.71
N LEU A 263 18.20 0.83 -3.96
CA LEU A 263 18.52 -0.23 -4.90
C LEU A 263 19.09 0.44 -6.16
N SER A 264 20.33 0.08 -6.50
CA SER A 264 20.97 0.52 -7.74
C SER A 264 20.30 -0.11 -8.96
N LYS A 265 20.54 0.48 -10.14
CA LYS A 265 19.96 0.01 -11.41
C LYS A 265 20.22 -1.48 -11.60
N THR A 266 19.15 -2.27 -11.64
CA THR A 266 19.21 -3.72 -11.73
C THR A 266 18.30 -4.23 -12.83
N LYS A 267 18.75 -5.27 -13.53
CA LYS A 267 18.02 -5.92 -14.61
C LYS A 267 16.77 -6.65 -14.07
N LEU A 268 15.66 -6.52 -14.79
CA LEU A 268 14.45 -7.31 -14.56
C LEU A 268 14.31 -8.42 -15.62
N SER A 269 13.47 -9.39 -15.33
CA SER A 269 13.05 -10.46 -16.23
C SER A 269 11.54 -10.46 -16.40
N MET A 270 11.05 -11.03 -17.49
CA MET A 270 9.62 -11.26 -17.70
C MET A 270 9.03 -12.18 -16.64
N ASP A 271 7.78 -11.92 -16.25
CA ASP A 271 6.93 -12.86 -15.52
C ASP A 271 7.58 -13.44 -14.25
N LYS A 272 8.23 -12.58 -13.45
CA LYS A 272 9.10 -13.03 -12.35
C LYS A 272 9.01 -12.14 -11.12
N LEU A 273 9.08 -12.78 -9.95
CA LEU A 273 9.34 -12.11 -8.69
C LEU A 273 10.85 -11.89 -8.50
N HIS A 274 11.24 -10.64 -8.29
CA HIS A 274 12.62 -10.24 -8.01
C HIS A 274 12.73 -9.85 -6.55
N VAL A 275 13.66 -10.46 -5.82
CA VAL A 275 13.85 -10.23 -4.39
C VAL A 275 15.25 -9.66 -4.14
N TYR A 276 15.32 -8.53 -3.45
CA TYR A 276 16.55 -7.81 -3.16
C TYR A 276 16.72 -7.64 -1.65
N LYS A 277 17.84 -8.14 -1.11
CA LYS A 277 18.21 -8.03 0.32
C LYS A 277 19.45 -7.16 0.56
N GLU A 278 20.32 -7.06 -0.44
CA GLU A 278 21.51 -6.21 -0.41
C GLU A 278 21.12 -4.78 -0.80
N LEU A 279 20.86 -3.94 0.20
CA LEU A 279 20.34 -2.58 0.03
C LEU A 279 21.29 -1.56 0.65
N ASP A 280 21.41 -0.39 0.03
CA ASP A 280 22.13 0.76 0.59
C ASP A 280 21.25 1.49 1.61
N ASN A 281 20.93 0.80 2.70
CA ASN A 281 19.98 1.27 3.71
C ASN A 281 20.65 2.23 4.70
N LYS A 282 20.64 3.52 4.35
CA LYS A 282 21.25 4.61 5.11
C LYS A 282 20.31 5.34 6.08
N GLY A 283 19.14 4.77 6.41
CA GLY A 283 18.29 5.35 7.45
C GLY A 283 16.84 4.87 7.43
N PRO A 284 16.02 5.38 8.36
CA PRO A 284 14.58 5.27 8.21
C PRO A 284 14.15 5.99 6.94
N PHE A 285 13.24 5.38 6.21
CA PHE A 285 12.57 5.98 5.06
C PHE A 285 11.09 6.15 5.37
N SER A 286 10.52 7.23 4.83
CA SER A 286 9.08 7.51 4.89
C SER A 286 8.45 7.52 3.51
N HIS A 287 9.26 7.72 2.48
CA HIS A 287 8.85 7.70 1.09
C HIS A 287 9.86 6.90 0.28
N VAL A 288 9.36 6.26 -0.76
CA VAL A 288 10.14 5.51 -1.73
C VAL A 288 9.74 5.96 -3.12
N ARG A 289 10.70 5.98 -4.02
CA ARG A 289 10.48 6.23 -5.45
C ARG A 289 10.97 5.02 -6.22
N VAL A 290 10.06 4.34 -6.89
CA VAL A 290 10.39 3.31 -7.87
C VAL A 290 10.61 3.97 -9.21
N ILE A 291 11.68 3.56 -9.90
CA ILE A 291 12.07 4.11 -11.18
C ILE A 291 12.32 2.93 -12.11
N ILE A 292 11.55 2.86 -13.18
CA ILE A 292 11.66 1.83 -14.21
C ILE A 292 12.24 2.44 -15.47
N ALA A 293 13.06 1.69 -16.20
CA ALA A 293 13.62 2.18 -17.45
C ALA A 293 13.58 1.11 -18.55
N PRO A 294 13.32 1.50 -19.81
CA PRO A 294 12.88 2.85 -20.21
C PRO A 294 11.40 3.13 -19.91
N ASP A 295 10.57 2.09 -19.98
CA ASP A 295 9.12 2.03 -19.79
C ASP A 295 8.75 0.56 -19.50
N GLY A 296 7.49 0.30 -19.16
CA GLY A 296 6.97 -1.06 -19.03
C GLY A 296 6.01 -1.20 -17.86
N GLY A 297 5.78 -2.43 -17.41
CA GLY A 297 4.86 -2.71 -16.32
C GLY A 297 5.36 -3.61 -15.19
N ILE A 298 4.88 -3.31 -13.98
CA ILE A 298 5.13 -4.02 -12.73
C ILE A 298 3.79 -4.51 -12.17
N GLY A 299 3.76 -5.75 -11.72
CA GLY A 299 2.63 -6.36 -11.02
C GLY A 299 2.55 -5.90 -9.56
N ARG A 300 3.60 -6.11 -8.77
CA ARG A 300 3.64 -5.74 -7.34
C ARG A 300 4.98 -5.15 -6.90
N LEU A 301 4.91 -4.33 -5.87
CA LEU A 301 6.04 -3.81 -5.11
C LEU A 301 5.82 -4.13 -3.63
N ARG A 302 6.79 -4.78 -3.00
CA ARG A 302 6.84 -4.99 -1.54
C ARG A 302 8.08 -4.34 -0.96
N ILE A 303 7.93 -3.71 0.18
CA ILE A 303 9.03 -3.08 0.91
C ILE A 303 8.95 -3.54 2.35
N TRP A 304 9.59 -4.66 2.61
CA TRP A 304 9.64 -5.26 3.94
C TRP A 304 10.63 -4.51 4.81
N GLY A 305 10.16 -4.03 5.94
CA GLY A 305 10.95 -3.22 6.84
C GLY A 305 10.44 -3.25 8.27
N SER A 306 11.27 -2.78 9.19
CA SER A 306 10.89 -2.63 10.59
C SER A 306 10.51 -1.19 10.90
N VAL A 307 9.39 -1.00 11.58
CA VAL A 307 8.93 0.31 12.03
C VAL A 307 9.53 0.68 13.38
N PHE A 308 9.66 1.98 13.61
CA PHE A 308 9.93 2.52 14.94
C PHE A 308 8.60 2.68 15.66
N THR A 309 8.44 2.08 16.84
CA THR A 309 7.31 2.40 17.70
C THR A 309 7.61 3.73 18.37
N ASN A 310 6.84 4.76 18.02
CA ASN A 310 6.65 5.86 18.96
C ASN A 310 5.84 5.28 20.12
N GLN A 311 6.47 5.02 21.26
CA GLN A 311 5.72 5.09 22.51
C GLN A 311 5.22 6.54 22.58
N LEU A 312 3.95 6.75 22.27
CA LEU A 312 3.23 7.91 22.79
C LEU A 312 3.25 7.74 24.31
N VAL A 313 4.19 8.42 24.97
CA VAL A 313 4.16 8.66 26.42
C VAL A 313 3.29 9.88 26.67
#